data_AF-A0A922M7V5-F1
#
_entry.id   AF-A0A922M7V5-F1
#
_cell.length_a   1.000
_cell.length_b   1.000
_cell.length_c   1.000
_cell.angle_alpha   90.00
_cell.angle_beta   90.00
_cell.angle_gamma   90.00
#
_symmetry.space_group_name_H-M   'P 1'
#
loop_
_entity.id
_entity.type
_entity.pdbx_description
1 polymer ?
#
loop_
_entity_poly.entity_id
_entity_poly.type
_entity_poly.pdbx_seq_one_letter_code
_entity_poly.pdbx_strand_id
1 'polypeptide(L)'
;MCFVTSMVDKVIEGYRLEKPEHCHRELYNIMYYCWEAEPKDRPDFADIVNRLELLINKDMDYIQLERFPDHSYYNLQHLDGEKL
;
A
#
# COMPACT_ATOMS: atom_id res chain seq x y z
N MET A 1 -28.76 -5.03 18.22
CA MET A 1 -28.31 -5.92 17.12
C MET A 1 -28.17 -5.06 15.87
N CYS A 2 -27.13 -5.29 15.06
CA CYS A 2 -26.65 -4.48 13.91
C CYS A 2 -25.69 -3.34 14.33
N PHE A 3 -24.53 -3.09 13.72
CA PHE A 3 -23.93 -3.52 12.45
C PHE A 3 -22.41 -3.67 12.64
N VAL A 4 -21.84 -4.84 12.38
CA VAL A 4 -20.39 -4.90 12.12
C VAL A 4 -20.24 -4.54 10.65
N THR A 5 -20.00 -3.27 10.33
CA THR A 5 -19.67 -2.87 8.96
C THR A 5 -18.38 -3.60 8.58
N SER A 6 -18.45 -4.45 7.55
CA SER A 6 -17.29 -5.23 7.15
C SER A 6 -16.25 -4.32 6.48
N MET A 7 -14.97 -4.72 6.48
CA MET A 7 -13.95 -3.98 5.75
C MET A 7 -14.25 -3.91 4.25
N VAL A 8 -14.98 -4.90 3.73
CA VAL A 8 -15.44 -4.92 2.34
C VAL A 8 -16.40 -3.76 2.08
N ASP A 9 -17.38 -3.53 2.95
CA ASP A 9 -18.34 -2.43 2.80
C ASP A 9 -17.64 -1.06 2.78
N LYS A 10 -16.67 -0.86 3.68
CA LYS A 10 -15.88 0.38 3.72
C LYS A 10 -15.12 0.61 2.41
N VAL A 11 -14.49 -0.42 1.86
CA VAL A 11 -13.76 -0.32 0.59
C VAL A 11 -14.70 -0.02 -0.57
N ILE A 12 -15.90 -0.62 -0.58
CA ILE A 12 -16.95 -0.33 -1.58
C ILE A 12 -17.42 1.13 -1.46
N GLU A 13 -17.54 1.66 -0.24
CA GLU A 13 -17.87 3.07 0.03
C GLU A 13 -16.74 4.05 -0.30
N GLY A 14 -15.59 3.56 -0.77
CA GLY A 14 -14.46 4.39 -1.21
C GLY A 14 -13.39 4.60 -0.15
N TYR A 15 -13.46 3.95 1.01
CA TYR A 15 -12.37 3.98 1.98
C TYR A 15 -11.09 3.38 1.37
N ARG A 16 -9.98 4.10 1.52
CA ARG A 16 -8.64 3.64 1.16
C ARG A 16 -7.71 3.87 2.34
N LEU A 17 -6.64 3.09 2.39
CA LEU A 17 -5.58 3.29 3.38
C LEU A 17 -4.99 4.68 3.21
N GLU A 18 -4.77 5.37 4.31
CA GLU A 18 -4.11 6.66 4.30
C GLU A 18 -2.65 6.55 3.90
N LYS A 19 -2.08 7.64 3.39
CA LYS A 19 -0.66 7.69 3.04
C LYS A 19 0.19 7.53 4.30
N PRO A 20 1.09 6.54 4.37
CA PRO A 20 2.04 6.46 5.48
C PRO A 20 2.91 7.72 5.56
N GLU A 21 3.24 8.17 6.77
CA GLU A 21 4.02 9.41 6.98
C GLU A 21 5.38 9.36 6.27
N HIS A 22 6.04 8.21 6.35
CA HIS A 22 7.36 7.93 5.79
C HIS A 22 7.37 7.65 4.28
N CYS A 23 6.19 7.64 3.64
CA CYS A 23 6.05 7.38 2.21
C CYS A 23 5.85 8.69 1.45
N HIS A 24 6.66 8.91 0.42
CA HIS A 24 6.50 10.04 -0.49
C HIS A 24 5.21 9.91 -1.31
N ARG A 25 4.61 11.05 -1.63
CA ARG A 25 3.29 11.10 -2.27
C ARG A 25 3.30 10.45 -3.65
N GLU A 26 4.40 10.58 -4.39
CA GLU A 26 4.57 10.00 -5.73
C GLU A 26 4.42 8.49 -5.72
N LEU A 27 5.05 7.82 -4.75
CA LEU A 27 4.94 6.37 -4.59
C LEU A 27 3.54 5.96 -4.11
N TYR A 28 2.98 6.71 -3.15
CA TYR A 28 1.63 6.45 -2.67
C TYR A 28 0.57 6.60 -3.76
N ASN A 29 0.72 7.55 -4.68
CA ASN A 29 -0.22 7.71 -5.79
C ASN A 29 -0.30 6.44 -6.64
N ILE A 30 0.81 5.73 -6.85
CA ILE A 30 0.80 4.44 -7.58
C ILE A 30 -0.08 3.44 -6.82
N MET A 31 0.09 3.31 -5.50
CA MET A 31 -0.75 2.43 -4.67
C MET A 31 -2.23 2.84 -4.71
N TYR A 32 -2.50 4.14 -4.64
CA TYR A 32 -3.86 4.69 -4.68
C TYR A 32 -4.58 4.35 -5.98
N TYR A 33 -3.91 4.50 -7.14
CA TYR A 33 -4.49 4.15 -8.44
C TYR A 33 -4.75 2.64 -8.59
N CYS A 34 -3.95 1.78 -7.95
CA CYS A 34 -4.25 0.34 -7.90
C CYS A 34 -5.57 0.03 -7.16
N TRP A 35 -6.06 0.98 -6.36
CA TRP A 35 -7.32 0.84 -5.63
C TRP A 35 -8.48 1.64 -6.23
N GLU A 36 -8.44 1.99 -7.52
CA GLU A 36 -9.62 2.55 -8.18
C GLU A 36 -10.86 1.66 -8.00
N ALA A 37 -12.01 2.32 -7.75
CA ALA A 37 -13.27 1.63 -7.47
C ALA A 37 -13.67 0.75 -8.65
N GLU A 38 -13.62 1.32 -9.84
CA GLU A 38 -13.88 0.64 -11.11
C GLU A 38 -12.65 -0.18 -11.53
N PRO A 39 -12.78 -1.50 -11.72
CA PRO A 39 -11.63 -2.36 -12.08
C PRO A 39 -10.91 -1.95 -13.37
N LYS A 40 -11.64 -1.37 -14.32
CA LYS A 40 -11.12 -0.89 -15.62
C LYS A 40 -10.24 0.37 -15.49
N ASP A 41 -10.37 1.12 -14.40
CA ASP A 41 -9.63 2.36 -14.17
C ASP A 41 -8.32 2.08 -13.39
N ARG A 42 -8.15 0.84 -12.91
CA ARG A 42 -6.90 0.40 -12.29
C ARG A 42 -5.81 0.27 -13.36
N PRO A 43 -4.58 0.71 -13.07
CA PRO A 43 -3.47 0.52 -13.99
C PRO A 43 -3.17 -0.97 -14.14
N ASP A 44 -2.79 -1.38 -15.35
CA ASP A 44 -2.26 -2.71 -15.56
C ASP A 44 -0.82 -2.82 -15.03
N PHE A 45 -0.27 -4.03 -15.05
CA PHE A 45 1.09 -4.25 -14.58
C PHE A 45 2.16 -3.51 -15.40
N ALA A 46 1.96 -3.33 -16.70
CA ALA A 46 2.92 -2.62 -17.54
C ALA A 46 2.96 -1.13 -17.15
N ASP A 47 1.81 -0.52 -16.92
CA ASP A 47 1.69 0.85 -16.43
C ASP A 47 2.32 1.01 -15.04
N ILE A 48 2.11 0.06 -14.14
CA ILE A 48 2.72 0.08 -12.80
C ILE A 48 4.25 0.03 -12.91
N VAL A 49 4.80 -0.89 -13.72
CA VAL A 49 6.25 -1.01 -13.94
C VAL A 49 6.82 0.29 -14.50
N ASN A 50 6.22 0.84 -15.55
CA ASN A 50 6.65 2.10 -16.16
C ASN A 50 6.67 3.25 -15.14
N ARG A 51 5.63 3.35 -14.29
CA ARG A 51 5.55 4.39 -13.25
C ARG A 51 6.63 4.22 -12.18
N LEU A 52 6.90 2.98 -11.77
CA LEU A 52 7.94 2.68 -10.78
C LEU A 52 9.35 2.96 -11.35
N GLU A 53 9.61 2.59 -12.60
CA GLU A 53 10.88 2.89 -13.28
C GLU A 53 11.13 4.41 -13.34
N LEU A 54 10.10 5.21 -13.63
CA LEU A 54 10.21 6.67 -13.61
C LEU A 54 10.55 7.24 -12.22
N LEU A 55 10.15 6.57 -11.13
CA LEU A 55 10.56 6.97 -9.78
C LEU A 55 12.01 6.54 -9.51
N ILE A 56 12.36 5.29 -9.82
CA ILE A 56 13.72 4.75 -9.61
C ILE A 56 14.75 5.60 -10.36
N ASN A 57 14.48 5.99 -11.60
CA ASN A 57 15.39 6.78 -12.43
C ASN A 57 15.63 8.21 -11.91
N LYS A 58 14.83 8.69 -10.96
CA LYS A 58 15.02 10.02 -10.34
C LYS A 58 16.01 10.00 -9.18
N ASP A 59 16.48 8.82 -8.74
CA ASP A 59 17.45 8.64 -7.66
C ASP A 59 17.08 9.42 -6.38
N MET A 60 15.82 9.26 -5.97
CA MET A 60 15.24 9.91 -4.79
C MET A 60 14.80 8.86 -3.76
N ASP A 61 14.95 9.17 -2.48
CA ASP A 61 14.45 8.34 -1.39
C ASP A 61 12.94 8.51 -1.21
N TYR A 62 12.14 7.64 -1.84
CA TYR A 62 10.68 7.68 -1.75
C TYR A 62 10.13 7.07 -0.45
N ILE A 63 10.98 6.41 0.33
CA ILE A 63 10.64 5.76 1.61
C ILE A 63 11.75 6.06 2.62
N GLN A 64 11.42 6.73 3.71
CA GLN A 64 12.41 7.15 4.72
C GLN A 64 12.57 6.11 5.83
N LEU A 65 13.21 4.97 5.54
CA LEU A 65 13.31 3.78 6.42
C LEU A 65 13.80 4.07 7.85
N GLU A 66 14.51 5.16 8.07
CA GLU A 66 15.02 5.58 9.39
C GLU A 66 13.95 6.14 10.32
N ARG A 67 12.83 6.65 9.78
CA ARG A 67 11.71 7.19 10.57
C ARG A 67 10.68 6.12 10.94
N PHE A 68 11.07 4.85 10.82
CA PHE A 68 10.17 3.71 11.03
C PHE A 68 10.31 3.15 12.44
N PRO A 69 9.20 2.93 13.15
CA PRO A 69 9.17 1.98 14.25
C PRO A 69 9.26 0.57 13.65
N ASP A 70 10.30 -0.20 13.99
CA ASP A 70 10.56 -1.55 13.46
C ASP A 70 9.35 -2.48 13.49
N HIS A 71 8.43 -2.29 14.45
CA HIS A 71 7.29 -3.19 14.66
C HIS A 71 6.05 -2.88 13.81
N SER A 72 6.06 -1.83 12.99
CA SER A 72 4.83 -1.35 12.32
C SER A 72 4.49 -2.04 10.99
N TYR A 73 5.41 -2.79 10.39
CA TYR A 73 5.20 -3.38 9.04
C TYR A 73 5.40 -4.89 8.94
N TYR A 74 5.86 -5.56 10.01
CA TYR A 74 5.94 -7.01 10.04
C TYR A 74 4.58 -7.59 10.46
N ASN A 75 3.85 -8.18 9.52
CA ASN A 75 2.83 -9.18 9.83
C ASN A 75 3.48 -10.53 10.16
N LEU A 76 4.58 -10.52 10.92
CA LEU A 76 5.13 -11.71 11.55
C LEU A 76 4.39 -11.89 12.87
N GLN A 77 3.15 -12.36 12.79
CA GLN A 77 2.68 -13.22 13.88
C GLN A 77 3.77 -14.29 14.02
N HIS A 78 4.33 -14.43 15.22
CA HIS A 78 5.27 -15.48 15.59
C HIS A 78 4.92 -16.76 14.83
N LEU A 79 5.76 -17.16 13.87
CA LEU A 79 5.82 -18.55 13.45
C LEU A 79 6.53 -19.29 14.60
N ASP A 80 5.85 -19.39 15.73
CA ASP A 80 6.19 -20.33 16.80
C ASP A 80 5.95 -21.73 16.24
N GLY A 81 6.91 -22.29 15.49
CA GLY A 81 6.79 -23.70 15.16
C GLY A 81 7.67 -24.33 14.09
N GLU A 82 8.42 -23.60 13.26
CA GLU A 82 9.36 -24.29 12.36
C GLU A 82 10.70 -24.51 13.05
N LYS A 83 10.74 -25.58 13.86
CA LYS A 83 11.99 -26.21 14.28
C LYS A 83 12.73 -26.74 13.06
N LEU A 84 13.93 -26.22 12.81
CA LEU A 84 15.01 -26.95 12.14
C LEU A 84 15.52 -28.06 13.06
#